data_AF-A0A7K9XMN1-F1
#
_entry.id   AF-A0A7K9XMN1-F1
#
_cell.length_a   1.000
_cell.length_b   1.000
_cell.length_c   1.000
_cell.angle_alpha   90.00
_cell.angle_beta   90.00
_cell.angle_gamma   90.00
#
_symmetry.space_group_name_H-M   'P 1'
#
loop_
_entity.id
_entity.type
_entity.pdbx_description
1 polymer ?
#
loop_
_entity_poly.entity_id
_entity_poly.type
_entity_poly.pdbx_seq_one_letter_code
_entity_poly.pdbx_strand_id
1 'polypeptide(L)'
;EDQVVNGHDEKENNPFAEYMWMENEEDFNRQVEEELQEQEFLDRCFQEMLEEEDQDWFIPSRDLPQGMGQLQQQLNGLSVGDGHSSEDILSKSNLNPDAKEFVPGVKY
;
A
#
# COMPACT_ATOMS: atom_id res chain seq x y z
N GLU A 1 20.40 -20.96 27.81
CA GLU A 1 21.40 -20.10 27.17
C GLU A 1 21.41 -20.48 25.70
N ASP A 2 21.17 -19.47 24.87
CA ASP A 2 20.92 -19.58 23.44
C ASP A 2 22.27 -19.59 22.72
N GLN A 3 22.55 -20.62 21.91
CA GLN A 3 23.72 -20.63 21.04
C GLN A 3 23.33 -21.07 19.64
N VAL A 4 22.75 -20.12 18.91
CA VAL A 4 22.80 -20.04 17.44
C VAL A 4 24.24 -19.74 17.00
N VAL A 5 25.02 -20.76 16.65
CA VAL A 5 26.24 -20.62 15.85
C VAL A 5 26.37 -21.81 14.89
N ASN A 6 26.02 -21.53 13.64
CA ASN A 6 26.73 -21.92 12.42
C ASN A 6 27.13 -23.40 12.27
N GLY A 7 26.26 -24.20 11.66
CA GLY A 7 26.59 -25.54 11.14
C GLY A 7 27.14 -25.56 9.71
N HIS A 8 27.55 -24.40 9.16
CA HIS A 8 27.96 -24.29 7.75
C HIS A 8 29.47 -24.49 7.52
N ASP A 9 30.33 -24.16 8.48
CA ASP A 9 31.78 -24.01 8.26
C ASP A 9 32.58 -25.34 8.33
N GLU A 10 32.15 -26.31 9.15
CA GLU A 10 32.93 -27.55 9.36
C GLU A 10 32.76 -28.59 8.23
N LYS A 11 31.67 -28.52 7.45
CA LYS A 11 31.41 -29.44 6.33
C LYS A 11 32.18 -29.07 5.05
N GLU A 12 32.42 -27.78 4.79
CA GLU A 12 33.12 -27.32 3.57
C GLU A 12 34.64 -27.54 3.62
N ASN A 13 35.22 -27.63 4.82
CA ASN A 13 36.66 -27.87 5.02
C ASN A 13 37.04 -29.36 4.92
N ASN A 14 36.06 -30.25 4.75
CA ASN A 14 36.28 -31.68 4.52
C ASN A 14 36.63 -31.91 3.03
N PRO A 15 37.83 -32.40 2.68
CA PRO A 15 38.22 -32.66 1.30
C PRO A 15 37.37 -33.73 0.58
N PHE A 16 36.45 -34.38 1.29
CA PHE A 16 35.47 -35.32 0.76
C PHE A 16 34.03 -34.81 0.77
N ALA A 17 33.78 -33.53 1.07
CA ALA A 17 32.43 -32.94 1.13
C ALA A 17 31.64 -33.18 -0.17
N GLU A 18 32.29 -33.02 -1.32
CA GLU A 18 31.72 -33.28 -2.65
C GLU A 18 31.45 -34.77 -2.93
N TYR A 19 32.00 -35.70 -2.16
CA TYR A 19 31.69 -37.14 -2.27
C TYR A 19 30.62 -37.60 -1.27
N MET A 20 30.47 -36.90 -0.15
CA MET A 20 29.45 -37.20 0.89
C MET A 20 28.09 -36.57 0.59
N TRP A 21 28.00 -35.69 -0.41
CA TRP A 21 26.74 -35.07 -0.85
C TRP A 21 25.63 -36.09 -1.14
N MET A 22 25.98 -37.26 -1.71
CA MET A 22 25.04 -38.35 -2.01
C MET A 22 24.33 -38.91 -0.77
N GLU A 23 24.94 -38.84 0.42
CA GLU A 23 24.30 -39.32 1.66
C GLU A 23 23.17 -38.39 2.11
N ASN A 24 23.26 -37.10 1.78
CA ASN A 24 22.26 -36.08 2.11
C ASN A 24 21.52 -35.53 0.88
N GLU A 25 21.66 -36.15 -0.30
CA GLU A 25 21.06 -35.68 -1.56
C GLU A 25 19.53 -35.62 -1.46
N GLU A 26 18.92 -36.64 -0.85
CA GLU A 26 17.47 -36.69 -0.62
C GLU A 26 16.98 -35.56 0.31
N ASP A 27 17.77 -35.17 1.30
CA ASP A 27 17.42 -34.09 2.22
C ASP A 27 17.56 -32.71 1.58
N PHE A 28 18.61 -32.51 0.78
CA PHE A 28 18.78 -31.30 -0.02
C PHE A 28 17.63 -31.14 -1.02
N ASN A 29 17.29 -32.21 -1.74
CA ASN A 29 16.18 -32.19 -2.70
C ASN A 29 14.85 -31.86 -2.02
N ARG A 30 14.60 -32.45 -0.85
CA ARG A 30 13.41 -32.15 -0.04
C ARG A 30 13.37 -30.69 0.38
N GLN A 31 14.47 -30.15 0.89
CA GLN A 31 14.54 -28.75 1.30
C GLN A 31 14.28 -27.80 0.12
N VAL A 32 14.93 -28.03 -1.02
CA VAL A 32 14.73 -27.22 -2.23
C VAL A 32 13.27 -27.30 -2.71
N GLU A 33 12.66 -28.48 -2.65
CA GLU A 33 11.24 -28.66 -3.01
C GLU A 33 10.31 -27.92 -2.04
N GLU A 34 10.59 -27.97 -0.74
CA GLU A 34 9.85 -27.23 0.30
C GLU A 34 9.97 -25.71 0.10
N GLU A 35 11.17 -25.19 -0.17
CA GLU A 35 11.40 -23.77 -0.45
C GLU A 35 10.65 -23.32 -1.71
N LEU A 36 10.64 -24.14 -2.77
CA LEU A 36 9.91 -23.83 -4.00
C LEU A 36 8.39 -23.84 -3.76
N GLN A 37 7.89 -24.78 -2.96
CA GLN A 37 6.48 -24.85 -2.58
C GLN A 37 6.05 -23.64 -1.73
N GLU A 38 6.89 -23.18 -0.80
CA GLU A 38 6.62 -21.98 0.00
C GLU A 38 6.56 -20.74 -0.88
N GLN A 39 7.49 -20.61 -1.84
CA GLN A 39 7.49 -19.50 -2.78
C GLN A 39 6.21 -19.46 -3.62
N GLU A 40 5.79 -20.60 -4.19
CA GLU A 40 4.55 -20.71 -4.96
C GLU A 40 3.31 -20.37 -4.11
N PHE A 41 3.32 -20.75 -2.83
CA PHE A 41 2.24 -20.42 -1.90
C PHE A 41 2.14 -18.92 -1.66
N LEU A 42 3.25 -18.26 -1.36
CA LEU A 42 3.30 -16.82 -1.11
C LEU A 42 2.90 -16.01 -2.33
N ASP A 43 3.38 -16.39 -3.52
CA ASP A 43 3.04 -15.72 -4.77
C ASP A 43 1.53 -15.77 -5.04
N ARG A 44 0.88 -16.91 -4.78
CA ARG A 44 -0.58 -17.03 -4.87
C ARG A 44 -1.31 -16.16 -3.84
N CYS A 45 -0.83 -16.10 -2.60
CA CYS A 45 -1.43 -15.25 -1.57
C CYS A 45 -1.35 -13.77 -1.93
N PHE A 46 -0.22 -13.30 -2.47
CA PHE A 46 -0.10 -11.92 -2.92
C PHE A 46 -0.97 -11.63 -4.14
N GLN A 47 -1.06 -12.58 -5.07
CA GLN A 47 -1.93 -12.45 -6.25
C GLN A 47 -3.41 -12.30 -5.83
N GLU A 48 -3.90 -13.14 -4.91
CA GLU A 48 -5.27 -13.06 -4.40
C GLU A 48 -5.54 -11.71 -3.73
N MET A 49 -4.62 -11.22 -2.91
CA MET A 49 -4.73 -9.90 -2.26
C MET A 49 -4.76 -8.75 -3.27
N LEU A 50 -3.96 -8.82 -4.33
CA LEU A 50 -3.96 -7.82 -5.41
C LEU A 50 -5.25 -7.88 -6.23
N GLU A 51 -5.77 -9.08 -6.49
CA GLU A 51 -7.04 -9.28 -7.18
C GLU A 51 -8.23 -8.76 -6.34
N GLU A 52 -8.17 -8.92 -5.01
CA GLU A 52 -9.13 -8.33 -4.07
C GLU A 52 -9.06 -6.80 -4.03
N GLU A 53 -7.87 -6.19 -4.18
CA GLU A 53 -7.72 -4.73 -4.29
C GLU A 53 -8.25 -4.19 -5.63
N ASP A 54 -7.96 -4.87 -6.74
CA ASP A 54 -8.42 -4.49 -8.08
C ASP A 54 -9.95 -4.67 -8.24
N GLN A 55 -10.54 -5.61 -7.49
CA GLN A 55 -11.97 -5.59 -7.18
C GLN A 55 -12.27 -4.45 -6.21
N ASP A 56 -12.14 -3.21 -6.71
CA ASP A 56 -12.67 -1.96 -6.17
C ASP A 56 -13.77 -2.30 -5.16
N TRP A 57 -13.57 -1.94 -3.89
CA TRP A 57 -14.55 -2.06 -2.80
C TRP A 57 -15.83 -1.33 -3.22
N PHE A 58 -16.63 -1.96 -4.07
CA PHE A 58 -17.69 -1.31 -4.79
C PHE A 58 -18.77 -1.12 -3.75
N ILE A 59 -18.80 0.04 -3.08
CA ILE A 59 -19.98 0.43 -2.32
C ILE A 59 -21.08 0.53 -3.36
N PRO A 60 -22.00 -0.44 -3.46
CA PRO A 60 -23.07 -0.36 -4.42
C PRO A 60 -23.87 0.90 -4.06
N SER A 61 -24.43 1.61 -5.04
CA SER A 61 -25.21 2.84 -4.79
C SER A 61 -26.33 2.67 -3.74
N ARG A 62 -26.69 1.43 -3.41
CA ARG A 62 -27.60 1.03 -2.34
C ARG A 62 -27.08 1.31 -0.92
N ASP A 63 -25.78 1.15 -0.69
CA ASP A 63 -25.16 1.24 0.65
C ASP A 63 -24.56 2.65 0.90
N LEU A 64 -24.70 3.54 -0.07
CA LEU A 64 -24.29 4.94 -0.02
C LEU A 64 -25.43 5.77 0.61
N PRO A 65 -25.17 6.61 1.65
CA PRO A 65 -26.22 7.37 2.31
C PRO A 65 -27.00 8.22 1.30
N GLN A 66 -28.33 8.18 1.42
CA GLN A 66 -29.28 8.92 0.59
C GLN A 66 -28.85 10.41 0.53
N GLY A 67 -28.30 10.83 -0.61
CA GLY A 67 -27.80 12.21 -0.80
C GLY A 67 -26.45 12.31 -1.51
N MET A 68 -25.69 11.23 -1.61
CA MET A 68 -24.38 11.27 -2.28
C MET A 68 -24.45 11.56 -3.78
N GLY A 69 -25.52 11.20 -4.49
CA GLY A 69 -25.73 11.64 -5.88
C GLY A 69 -26.00 13.15 -6.00
N GLN A 70 -26.49 13.78 -4.93
CA GLN A 70 -26.65 15.24 -4.83
C GLN A 70 -25.32 15.90 -4.46
N LEU A 71 -24.54 15.27 -3.58
CA LEU A 71 -23.18 15.70 -3.24
C LEU A 71 -22.25 15.62 -4.46
N GLN A 72 -22.31 14.54 -5.24
CA GLN A 72 -21.50 14.37 -6.45
C GLN A 72 -21.84 15.40 -7.52
N GLN A 73 -23.13 15.75 -7.67
CA GLN A 73 -23.54 16.87 -8.53
C GLN A 73 -23.05 18.23 -8.02
N GLN A 74 -23.08 18.45 -6.69
CA GLN A 74 -22.53 19.68 -6.10
C GLN A 74 -21.02 19.77 -6.31
N LEU A 75 -20.28 18.68 -6.12
CA LEU A 75 -18.81 18.62 -6.29
C LEU A 75 -18.38 18.78 -7.76
N ASN A 76 -19.11 18.17 -8.70
CA ASN A 76 -18.83 18.32 -10.14
C ASN A 76 -19.05 19.77 -10.65
N GLY A 77 -19.83 20.58 -9.91
CA GLY A 77 -20.03 22.01 -10.19
C GLY A 77 -18.99 22.94 -9.56
N LEU A 78 -18.16 22.44 -8.64
CA LEU A 78 -17.06 23.20 -8.04
C LEU A 78 -15.83 23.15 -8.95
N SER A 79 -15.91 23.87 -10.07
CA SER A 79 -14.74 24.15 -10.90
C SER A 79 -13.95 25.28 -10.27
N VAL A 80 -12.67 25.05 -9.94
CA VAL A 80 -11.68 26.13 -9.74
C VAL A 80 -11.34 26.67 -11.13
N GLY A 81 -12.33 27.33 -11.74
CA GLY A 81 -12.18 27.99 -13.03
C GLY A 81 -11.66 29.40 -12.81
N ASP A 82 -10.51 29.70 -13.41
CA ASP A 82 -9.86 31.02 -13.59
C ASP A 82 -10.76 32.11 -14.25
N GLY A 83 -12.07 31.91 -14.32
CA GLY A 83 -13.02 32.73 -15.08
C GLY A 83 -13.90 33.66 -14.24
N HIS A 84 -13.92 33.52 -12.93
CA HIS A 84 -14.56 34.52 -12.06
C HIS A 84 -13.47 35.42 -11.50
N SER A 85 -13.44 36.67 -11.97
CA SER A 85 -12.66 37.73 -11.33
C SER A 85 -12.92 37.65 -9.83
N SER A 86 -11.86 37.47 -9.03
CA SER A 86 -11.93 37.44 -7.56
C SER A 86 -12.78 38.61 -7.03
N GLU A 87 -12.78 39.72 -7.76
CA GLU A 87 -13.57 40.93 -7.52
C GLU A 87 -15.10 40.69 -7.48
N ASP A 88 -15.66 39.84 -8.35
CA ASP A 88 -17.11 39.54 -8.37
C ASP A 88 -17.54 38.71 -7.17
N ILE A 89 -16.65 37.83 -6.70
CA ILE A 89 -16.86 36.98 -5.51
C ILE A 89 -16.76 37.82 -4.25
N LEU A 90 -15.77 38.72 -4.19
CA LEU A 90 -15.58 39.66 -3.08
C LEU A 90 -16.73 40.68 -3.00
N SER A 91 -17.22 41.19 -4.12
CA SER A 91 -18.31 42.18 -4.18
C SER A 91 -19.66 41.66 -3.68
N LYS A 92 -19.87 40.34 -3.71
CA LYS A 92 -21.07 39.67 -3.18
C LYS A 92 -20.86 39.03 -1.82
N SER A 93 -19.65 39.12 -1.28
CA SER A 93 -19.30 38.56 0.01
C SER A 93 -19.97 39.35 1.13
N ASN A 94 -20.58 38.65 2.08
CA ASN A 94 -21.08 39.25 3.33
C ASN A 94 -20.02 39.19 4.45
N LEU A 95 -18.78 38.85 4.11
CA LEU A 95 -17.67 38.81 5.07
C LEU A 95 -17.19 40.23 5.39
N ASN A 96 -16.78 40.45 6.64
CA ASN A 96 -16.22 41.74 7.06
C ASN A 96 -14.89 41.99 6.32
N PRO A 97 -14.78 43.04 5.48
CA PRO A 97 -13.53 43.35 4.76
C PRO A 97 -12.40 43.76 5.70
N ASP A 98 -12.72 44.24 6.91
CA ASP A 98 -11.74 44.66 7.91
C ASP A 98 -11.26 43.50 8.80
N ALA A 99 -11.68 42.27 8.53
CA ALA A 99 -11.21 41.11 9.27
C ALA A 99 -9.70 40.93 9.04
N LYS A 100 -8.94 40.74 10.13
CA LYS A 100 -7.50 40.43 10.02
C LYS A 100 -7.33 39.15 9.21
N GLU A 101 -6.59 39.24 8.12
CA GLU A 101 -6.20 38.07 7.34
C GLU A 101 -5.32 37.16 8.20
N PHE A 102 -5.62 35.87 8.17
CA PHE A 102 -4.76 34.90 8.83
C PHE A 102 -3.51 34.65 7.96
N VAL A 103 -2.35 35.09 8.46
CA VAL A 103 -1.05 34.80 7.84
C VAL A 103 -0.38 33.68 8.64
N PRO A 104 -0.23 32.47 8.09
CA PRO A 104 0.41 31.36 8.78
C PRO A 104 1.82 31.75 9.28
N GLY A 105 2.07 31.54 10.58
CA GLY A 105 3.35 31.84 11.22
C GLY A 105 3.43 33.23 11.89
N VAL A 106 2.46 34.12 11.63
CA VAL A 106 2.35 35.40 12.35
C VAL A 106 1.45 35.21 13.58
N LYS A 107 1.92 35.65 14.75
CA LYS A 107 1.13 35.66 15.99
C LYS A 107 0.62 37.09 16.18
N TYR A 108 -0.69 37.27 16.12
CA TYR A 108 -1.35 38.58 16.22
C TYR A 108 -1.65 39.01 17.65
#